data_AF-A0A925DB35-F1
#
_entry.id   AF-A0A925DB35-F1
#
_cell.length_a   1.000
_cell.length_b   1.000
_cell.length_c   1.000
_cell.angle_alpha   90.00
_cell.angle_beta   90.00
_cell.angle_gamma   90.00
#
_symmetry.space_group_name_H-M   'P 1'
#
loop_
_entity.id
_entity.type
_entity.pdbx_description
1 polymer ?
#
loop_
_entity_poly.entity_id
_entity_poly.type
_entity_poly.pdbx_seq_one_letter_code
_entity_poly.pdbx_strand_id
1 'polypeptide(L)' 'MTTSKNALTIPGLETVYDALANAIDQAGRDKSELFLVKLALLNANALGDPKTFDAHIQSALRDL' A
#
# COMPACT_ATOMS: atom_id res chain seq x y z
N MET A 1 -25.36 -4.67 13.25
CA MET A 1 -24.99 -4.81 11.84
C MET A 1 -24.49 -3.46 11.35
N THR A 2 -23.21 -3.34 11.00
CA THR A 2 -22.63 -2.42 9.98
C THR A 2 -21.11 -2.56 10.03
N THR A 3 -20.54 -3.53 9.31
CA THR A 3 -19.11 -3.51 9.00
C THR A 3 -18.93 -2.45 7.91
N SER A 4 -18.59 -1.22 8.31
CA SER A 4 -18.23 -0.16 7.37
C SER A 4 -17.04 -0.65 6.55
N LYS A 5 -17.31 -0.96 5.29
CA LYS A 5 -16.30 -1.39 4.33
C LYS A 5 -15.45 -0.13 4.05
N ASN A 6 -14.41 0.09 4.86
CA ASN A 6 -13.39 1.14 4.71
C ASN A 6 -12.50 0.86 3.47
N ALA A 7 -13.10 0.41 2.37
CA ALA A 7 -12.42 0.25 1.10
C ALA A 7 -12.46 1.58 0.37
N LEU A 8 -11.31 2.04 -0.10
CA LEU A 8 -11.24 3.17 -1.02
C LEU A 8 -12.15 2.91 -2.23
N THR A 9 -12.90 3.93 -2.63
CA THR A 9 -13.63 3.90 -3.90
C THR A 9 -12.64 3.89 -5.07
N ILE A 10 -13.08 3.50 -6.27
CA ILE A 10 -12.23 3.49 -7.48
C ILE A 10 -11.47 4.83 -7.67
N PRO A 11 -12.11 6.02 -7.57
CA PRO A 11 -11.39 7.30 -7.65
C PRO A 11 -10.35 7.50 -6.55
N GLY A 12 -10.62 6.99 -5.35
CA GLY A 12 -9.68 7.02 -4.24
C GLY A 12 -8.45 6.15 -4.51
N LEU A 13 -8.63 4.98 -5.11
CA LEU A 13 -7.53 4.11 -5.53
C LEU A 13 -6.71 4.75 -6.65
N GLU A 14 -7.34 5.40 -7.63
CA GLU A 14 -6.64 6.14 -8.70
C GLU A 14 -5.77 7.26 -8.13
N THR A 15 -6.29 8.02 -7.15
CA THR A 15 -5.54 9.09 -6.47
C THR A 15 -4.33 8.53 -5.73
N VAL A 16 -4.49 7.41 -5.02
CA VAL A 16 -3.39 6.75 -4.30
C VAL A 16 -2.35 6.19 -5.28
N TYR A 17 -2.80 5.61 -6.40
CA TYR A 17 -1.91 5.09 -7.43
C TYR A 17 -1.10 6.20 -8.10
N ASP A 18 -1.72 7.33 -8.45
CA ASP A 18 -1.03 8.50 -9.02
C ASP A 18 0.00 9.08 -8.04
N ALA A 19 -0.38 9.23 -6.77
CA ALA A 19 0.53 9.68 -5.72
C ALA A 19 1.71 8.71 -5.54
N LEU A 20 1.45 7.40 -5.60
CA LEU A 20 2.49 6.38 -5.51
C LEU A 20 3.45 6.43 -6.70
N ALA A 21 2.92 6.54 -7.93
CA ALA A 21 3.73 6.65 -9.14
C ALA A 21 4.65 7.88 -9.09
N ASN A 22 4.11 9.04 -8.72
CA ASN A 22 4.87 10.27 -8.53
C ASN A 22 5.94 10.14 -7.43
N ALA A 23 5.65 9.43 -6.34
CA ALA A 23 6.62 9.22 -5.26
C ALA A 23 7.74 8.25 -5.64
N ILE A 24 7.42 7.19 -6.41
CA ILE A 24 8.42 6.25 -6.95
C ILE A 24 9.37 6.98 -7.91
N ASP A 25 8.84 7.83 -8.79
CA ASP A 25 9.64 8.63 -9.72
C ASP A 25 10.60 9.56 -8.97
N GLN A 26 10.09 10.27 -7.95
CA GLN A 26 10.89 11.14 -7.08
C GLN A 26 11.97 10.40 -6.29
N ALA A 27 11.69 9.17 -5.82
CA ALA A 27 12.68 8.35 -5.14
C ALA A 27 13.82 7.94 -6.09
N GLY A 28 13.51 7.76 -7.38
CA GLY A 28 14.43 7.31 -8.42
C GLY A 28 14.69 5.80 -8.35
N ARG A 29 15.07 5.23 -9.50
CA ARG A 29 15.18 3.77 -9.74
C ARG A 29 16.02 3.01 -8.70
N ASP A 30 17.04 3.64 -8.14
CA ASP A 30 17.95 3.03 -7.16
C ASP A 30 17.33 2.93 -5.76
N LYS A 31 16.33 3.77 -5.46
CA LYS A 31 15.69 3.86 -4.13
C LYS A 31 14.22 3.50 -4.15
N SER A 32 13.63 3.20 -5.31
CA SER A 32 12.21 2.84 -5.43
C SER A 32 11.84 1.66 -4.54
N GLU A 33 12.65 0.60 -4.51
CA GLU A 33 12.41 -0.57 -3.65
C GLU A 33 12.50 -0.20 -2.15
N LEU A 34 13.54 0.54 -1.76
CA LEU A 34 13.74 1.03 -0.39
C LEU A 34 12.58 1.92 0.07
N PHE A 35 12.09 2.79 -0.81
CA PHE A 35 10.91 3.63 -0.58
C PHE A 35 9.65 2.79 -0.38
N LEU A 36 9.39 1.83 -1.27
CA LEU A 36 8.21 0.96 -1.20
C LEU A 36 8.20 0.12 0.07
N VAL A 37 9.35 -0.45 0.47
CA VAL A 37 9.49 -1.19 1.73
C VAL A 37 9.19 -0.27 2.92
N LYS A 38 9.75 0.94 2.93
CA LYS A 38 9.50 1.90 4.03
C LYS A 38 8.04 2.34 4.10
N LEU A 39 7.40 2.59 2.95
CA LEU A 39 5.97 2.91 2.88
C LEU A 39 5.11 1.73 3.39
N ALA A 40 5.46 0.51 2.99
CA ALA A 40 4.76 -0.69 3.44
C ALA A 40 4.88 -0.90 4.95
N LEU A 41 6.07 -0.69 5.53
CA LEU A 41 6.28 -0.74 6.99
C LEU A 41 5.49 0.35 7.74
N LEU A 42 5.43 1.57 7.20
CA LEU A 42 4.62 2.65 7.79
C LEU A 42 3.13 2.29 7.78
N ASN A 43 2.64 1.70 6.69
CA ASN A 43 1.27 1.20 6.59
C ASN A 43 1.02 0.04 7.55
N ALA A 44 1.96 -0.90 7.69
CA ALA A 44 1.86 -1.99 8.68
C ALA A 44 1.75 -1.45 10.11
N ASN A 45 2.54 -0.42 10.44
CA ASN A 45 2.47 0.25 11.74
C ASN A 45 1.13 0.98 11.94
N ALA A 46 0.60 1.64 10.89
CA ALA A 46 -0.71 2.29 10.93
C ALA A 46 -1.88 1.30 11.06
N LEU A 47 -1.75 0.12 10.45
CA LEU A 47 -2.71 -0.98 10.60
C LEU A 47 -2.68 -1.57 12.02
N GLY A 48 -1.51 -1.56 12.68
CA GLY A 48 -1.33 -2.04 14.05
C GLY A 48 -1.48 -3.56 14.22
N ASP A 49 -1.72 -4.31 13.15
CA ASP A 49 -1.87 -5.76 13.15
C ASP A 49 -0.99 -6.42 12.09
N PRO A 50 0.02 -7.22 12.49
CA PRO A 50 0.95 -7.84 11.56
C PRO A 50 0.31 -8.95 10.73
N LYS A 51 -0.76 -9.61 11.21
CA LYS A 51 -1.44 -10.69 10.47
C LYS A 51 -2.21 -10.15 9.27
N THR A 52 -2.85 -9.00 9.43
CA THR A 52 -3.55 -8.29 8.36
C THR A 52 -2.57 -7.86 7.28
N PHE A 53 -1.41 -7.32 7.68
CA PHE A 53 -0.35 -6.95 6.75
C PHE A 53 0.23 -8.17 6.01
N ASP A 54 0.47 -9.28 6.70
CA ASP A 54 0.90 -10.55 6.08
C ASP A 54 -0.13 -11.07 5.07
N ALA A 55 -1.42 -11.03 5.41
CA ALA A 55 -2.49 -11.39 4.49
C ALA A 55 -2.48 -10.49 3.23
N HIS A 56 -2.20 -9.19 3.37
CA HIS A 56 -2.07 -8.28 2.23
C HIS A 56 -0.85 -8.62 1.36
N ILE A 57 0.29 -8.99 1.97
CA ILE A 57 1.47 -9.45 1.23
C ILE A 57 1.14 -10.69 0.41
N GLN A 58 0.51 -11.69 1.04
CA GLN A 58 0.13 -12.94 0.35
C GLN A 58 -0.88 -12.67 -0.79
N SER A 59 -1.80 -11.73 -0.59
CA SER A 59 -2.73 -11.32 -1.64
C SER A 59 -2.02 -10.64 -2.81
N ALA A 60 -1.08 -9.72 -2.53
CA ALA A 60 -0.31 -9.04 -3.55
C ALA A 60 0.57 -10.01 -4.35
N LEU A 61 1.19 -10.99 -3.68
CA LEU A 61 2.01 -12.02 -4.34
C LEU A 61 1.21 -12.96 -5.26
N ARG A 62 -0.09 -13.13 -5.03
CA ARG A 62 -0.96 -13.94 -5.89
C ARG A 62 -1.46 -13.21 -7.14
N ASP A 63 -1.49 -11.88 -7.08
CA ASP A 63 -2.03 -10.99 -8.12
C ASP A 63 -0.92 -10.36 -8.99
N LEU A 64 0.35 -10.70 -8.71
CA LEU A 64 1.56 -10.21 -9.37
C LEU A 64 1.91 -11.03 -10.62
#